data_AF-A0A0M3KHK1-F1
#
_entry.id   AF-A0A0M3KHK1-F1
#
_cell.length_a   1.000
_cell.length_b   1.000
_cell.length_c   1.000
_cell.angle_alpha   90.00
_cell.angle_beta   90.00
_cell.angle_gamma   90.00
#
_symmetry.space_group_name_H-M   'P 1'
#
loop_
_entity.id
_entity.type
_entity.pdbx_description
1 polymer ?
#
loop_
_entity_poly.entity_id
_entity_poly.type
_entity_poly.pdbx_seq_one_letter_code
_entity_poly.pdbx_strand_id
1 'polypeptide(L)'
;MITFVIFELILQSVCAICFALLVDRGLVKYEDLVTKYWPEFGQNGKETITIDQLLAHQAGLAFVDGKIEEADVKDWTRMSKLFEQQKPNWTPGECVGYHAMTIGWLYDQLVRRIDPKKRSLSTFFKEEIAIPYGQSHCKIVFFAPKEYIELVIGAGAELEHRIARLSASNKLTALREIVQYPIILRMVWNLIAAQTYSYNLLSKVAHNVAWLGNVIFFNFFH
;
A
#
# COMPACT_ATOMS: atom_id res chain seq x y z
N MET A 1 -16.51 12.52 -14.67
CA MET A 1 -15.91 11.39 -13.96
C MET A 1 -14.41 11.63 -13.87
N ILE A 2 -13.96 12.30 -12.81
CA ILE A 2 -12.52 12.49 -12.53
C ILE A 2 -12.18 11.46 -11.47
N THR A 3 -11.61 10.35 -11.92
CA THR A 3 -11.13 9.27 -11.07
C THR A 3 -9.82 9.71 -10.44
N PHE A 4 -9.79 9.84 -9.11
CA PHE A 4 -8.55 10.07 -8.38
C PHE A 4 -7.81 8.75 -8.23
N VAL A 5 -6.63 8.63 -8.83
CA VAL A 5 -5.67 7.57 -8.49
C VAL A 5 -5.05 7.96 -7.17
N ILE A 6 -5.55 7.35 -6.10
CA ILE A 6 -5.13 7.68 -4.76
C ILE A 6 -3.76 7.04 -4.48
N PHE A 7 -2.77 7.89 -4.20
CA PHE A 7 -1.42 7.48 -3.79
C PHE A 7 -1.43 6.79 -2.41
N GLU A 8 -0.45 5.91 -2.20
CA GLU A 8 -0.35 4.90 -1.12
C GLU A 8 -0.61 5.39 0.32
N LEU A 9 -0.39 6.68 0.62
CA LEU A 9 -0.57 7.24 1.97
C LEU A 9 -2.03 7.21 2.44
N ILE A 10 -2.98 7.43 1.53
CA ILE A 10 -4.41 7.35 1.87
C ILE A 10 -4.82 5.88 2.01
N LEU A 11 -4.25 4.98 1.20
CA LEU A 11 -4.47 3.55 1.35
C LEU A 11 -4.02 3.08 2.74
N GLN A 12 -2.85 3.51 3.22
CA GLN A 12 -2.38 3.20 4.57
C GLN A 12 -3.34 3.74 5.64
N SER A 13 -3.88 4.95 5.45
CA SER A 13 -4.85 5.53 6.38
C SER A 13 -6.14 4.70 6.44
N VAL A 14 -6.65 4.27 5.28
CA VAL A 14 -7.81 3.39 5.17
C VAL A 14 -7.56 2.03 5.82
N CYS A 15 -6.41 1.43 5.52
CA CYS A 15 -5.93 0.19 6.11
C CYS A 15 -5.86 0.27 7.65
N ALA A 16 -5.33 1.38 8.18
CA ALA A 16 -5.23 1.62 9.62
C ALA A 16 -6.61 1.72 10.28
N ILE A 17 -7.58 2.40 9.66
CA ILE A 17 -8.96 2.48 10.17
C ILE A 17 -9.60 1.09 10.21
N CYS A 18 -9.44 0.28 9.16
CA CYS A 18 -9.93 -1.10 9.15
C CYS A 18 -9.36 -1.91 10.32
N PHE A 19 -8.05 -1.80 10.59
CA PHE A 19 -7.41 -2.49 11.70
C PHE A 19 -7.88 -1.97 13.06
N ALA A 20 -8.01 -0.66 13.22
CA ALA A 20 -8.53 -0.07 14.45
C ALA A 20 -9.92 -0.61 14.79
N LEU A 21 -10.80 -0.81 13.79
CA LEU A 21 -12.10 -1.44 14.00
C LEU A 21 -11.99 -2.92 14.42
N LEU A 22 -11.05 -3.68 13.87
CA LEU A 22 -10.83 -5.07 14.29
C LEU A 22 -10.32 -5.13 15.75
N VAL A 23 -9.47 -4.19 16.15
CA VAL A 23 -8.97 -4.05 17.53
C VAL A 23 -10.07 -3.64 18.48
N ASP A 24 -10.87 -2.63 18.12
CA ASP A 24 -12.02 -2.15 18.91
C ASP A 24 -13.03 -3.27 19.17
N ARG A 25 -13.24 -4.15 18.20
CA ARG A 25 -14.09 -5.36 18.32
C ARG A 25 -13.45 -6.50 19.12
N GLY A 26 -12.22 -6.33 19.61
CA GLY A 26 -11.50 -7.34 20.38
C GLY A 26 -11.04 -8.56 19.57
N LEU A 27 -11.01 -8.48 18.23
CA LEU A 27 -10.62 -9.60 17.36
C LEU A 27 -9.10 -9.75 17.25
N VAL A 28 -8.37 -8.65 17.43
CA VAL A 28 -6.91 -8.58 17.37
C VAL A 28 -6.36 -7.55 18.34
N LYS A 29 -5.15 -7.78 18.85
CA LYS A 29 -4.37 -6.81 19.60
C LYS A 29 -3.10 -6.45 18.83
N TYR A 30 -2.62 -5.22 19.01
CA TYR A 30 -1.40 -4.76 18.34
C TYR A 30 -0.15 -5.56 18.77
N GLU A 31 -0.14 -6.04 20.01
CA GLU A 31 0.95 -6.84 20.56
C GLU A 31 0.87 -8.32 20.18
N ASP A 32 -0.22 -8.76 19.54
CA ASP A 32 -0.33 -10.13 19.07
C ASP A 32 0.74 -10.42 18.01
N LEU A 33 1.26 -11.65 18.02
CA LEU A 33 2.12 -12.13 16.95
C LEU A 33 1.30 -12.30 15.67
N VAL A 34 1.88 -11.93 14.52
CA VAL A 34 1.28 -12.18 13.20
C VAL A 34 0.97 -13.68 13.02
N THR A 35 1.86 -14.54 13.52
CA THR A 35 1.73 -16.01 13.46
C THR A 35 0.52 -16.57 14.19
N LYS A 36 -0.07 -15.81 15.14
CA LYS A 36 -1.34 -16.16 15.79
C LYS A 36 -2.48 -16.25 14.79
N TYR A 37 -2.46 -15.41 13.75
CA TYR A 37 -3.50 -15.33 12.72
C TYR A 37 -3.06 -15.98 11.40
N TRP A 38 -1.76 -15.97 11.13
CA TRP A 38 -1.14 -16.47 9.92
C TRP A 38 0.09 -17.33 10.26
N PRO A 39 -0.10 -18.59 10.66
CA PRO A 39 0.99 -19.44 11.15
C PRO A 39 2.15 -19.58 10.14
N GLU A 40 1.83 -19.73 8.86
CA GLU A 40 2.81 -19.91 7.79
C GLU A 40 3.71 -18.68 7.60
N PHE A 41 3.28 -17.49 8.06
CA PHE A 41 4.08 -16.27 8.01
C PHE A 41 5.39 -16.42 8.76
N GLY A 42 5.43 -17.23 9.83
CA GLY A 42 6.56 -17.35 10.75
C GLY A 42 7.88 -17.76 10.11
N GLN A 43 7.81 -18.40 8.94
CA GLN A 43 8.95 -18.85 8.15
C GLN A 43 10.03 -17.77 7.98
N ASN A 44 11.29 -18.21 7.82
CA ASN A 44 12.44 -17.34 7.55
C ASN A 44 12.70 -16.26 8.62
N GLY A 45 12.40 -16.57 9.89
CA GLY A 45 12.70 -15.72 11.04
C GLY A 45 11.66 -14.63 11.32
N LYS A 46 10.41 -14.85 10.89
CA LYS A 46 9.28 -13.91 11.07
C LYS A 46 8.36 -14.30 12.24
N GLU A 47 8.71 -15.34 12.98
CA GLU A 47 7.94 -15.93 14.08
C GLU A 47 7.53 -14.93 15.18
N THR A 48 8.38 -13.94 15.43
CA THR A 48 8.27 -12.98 16.54
C THR A 48 7.69 -11.64 16.13
N ILE A 49 7.33 -11.45 14.85
CA ILE A 49 6.80 -10.19 14.35
C ILE A 49 5.40 -9.97 14.93
N THR A 50 5.22 -8.84 15.60
CA THR A 50 3.91 -8.41 16.12
C THR A 50 3.08 -7.71 15.03
N ILE A 51 1.77 -7.62 15.25
CA ILE A 51 0.88 -6.81 14.40
C ILE A 51 1.41 -5.37 14.33
N ASP A 52 1.72 -4.74 15.47
CA ASP A 52 2.24 -3.37 15.53
C ASP A 52 3.48 -3.17 14.66
N GLN A 53 4.49 -4.02 14.80
CA GLN A 53 5.73 -3.95 14.00
C GLN A 53 5.44 -4.05 12.49
N LEU A 54 4.47 -4.86 12.09
CA LEU A 54 4.09 -4.97 10.68
C LEU A 54 3.38 -3.71 10.18
N LEU A 55 2.43 -3.17 10.96
CA LEU A 55 1.71 -1.94 10.59
C LEU A 55 2.62 -0.70 10.62
N ALA A 56 3.65 -0.70 11.47
CA ALA A 56 4.64 0.36 11.64
C ALA A 56 5.84 0.26 10.67
N HIS A 57 5.76 -0.59 9.64
CA HIS A 57 6.83 -0.78 8.64
C HIS A 57 8.17 -1.31 9.21
N GLN A 58 8.12 -2.05 10.31
CA GLN A 58 9.30 -2.65 10.97
C GLN A 58 9.49 -4.13 10.66
N ALA A 59 8.55 -4.78 9.95
CA ALA A 59 8.61 -6.21 9.63
C ALA A 59 9.69 -6.61 8.60
N GLY A 60 10.31 -5.64 7.93
CA GLY A 60 11.35 -5.93 6.93
C GLY A 60 10.83 -6.53 5.64
N LEU A 61 9.60 -6.23 5.22
CA LEU A 61 8.98 -6.78 4.01
C LEU A 61 8.70 -5.70 2.97
N ALA A 62 9.59 -4.71 2.82
CA ALA A 62 9.39 -3.60 1.88
C ALA A 62 9.44 -4.05 0.42
N PHE A 63 10.16 -5.14 0.12
CA PHE A 63 10.14 -5.84 -1.17
C PHE A 63 10.35 -7.35 -0.97
N VAL A 64 10.02 -8.15 -1.99
CA VAL A 64 10.38 -9.57 -2.07
C VAL A 64 11.58 -9.79 -3.00
N ASP A 65 12.40 -10.82 -2.78
CA ASP A 65 13.63 -11.04 -3.58
C ASP A 65 13.35 -11.42 -5.05
N GLY A 66 12.12 -11.85 -5.36
CA GLY A 66 11.66 -12.20 -6.70
C GLY A 66 10.93 -11.08 -7.44
N LYS A 67 9.97 -11.47 -8.29
CA LYS A 67 8.98 -10.57 -8.88
C LYS A 67 7.61 -10.91 -8.32
N ILE A 68 6.79 -9.89 -8.14
CA ILE A 68 5.36 -10.05 -7.92
C ILE A 68 4.73 -10.00 -9.30
N GLU A 69 4.05 -11.05 -9.73
CA GLU A 69 3.36 -11.09 -11.01
C GLU A 69 1.90 -10.63 -10.87
N GLU A 70 1.28 -10.22 -11.98
CA GLU A 70 -0.15 -9.86 -11.97
C GLU A 70 -1.03 -11.00 -11.46
N ALA A 71 -0.65 -12.25 -11.76
CA ALA A 71 -1.33 -13.45 -11.29
C ALA A 71 -1.28 -13.58 -9.76
N ASP A 72 -0.20 -13.11 -9.13
CA ASP A 72 -0.08 -13.12 -7.67
C ASP A 72 -1.05 -12.10 -7.07
N VAL A 73 -1.10 -10.88 -7.60
CA VAL A 73 -2.00 -9.83 -7.10
C VAL A 73 -3.48 -10.22 -7.19
N LYS A 74 -3.86 -11.01 -8.21
CA LYS A 74 -5.23 -11.51 -8.39
C LYS A 74 -5.59 -12.67 -7.47
N ASP A 75 -4.60 -13.38 -6.92
CA ASP A 75 -4.80 -14.52 -6.02
C ASP A 75 -4.11 -14.26 -4.67
N TRP A 76 -4.93 -13.90 -3.69
CA TRP A 76 -4.45 -13.61 -2.34
C TRP A 76 -3.63 -14.77 -1.73
N THR A 77 -3.88 -16.02 -2.13
CA THR A 77 -3.13 -17.19 -1.63
C THR A 77 -1.71 -17.23 -2.20
N ARG A 78 -1.54 -16.82 -3.47
CA ARG A 78 -0.22 -16.71 -4.11
C ARG A 78 0.58 -15.57 -3.49
N MET A 79 -0.04 -14.41 -3.28
CA MET A 79 0.59 -13.31 -2.53
C MET A 79 0.98 -13.73 -1.11
N SER A 80 0.15 -14.51 -0.42
CA SER A 80 0.45 -15.07 0.90
C SER A 80 1.76 -15.84 0.87
N LYS A 81 1.88 -16.81 -0.04
CA LYS A 81 3.07 -17.66 -0.16
C LYS A 81 4.35 -16.88 -0.44
N LEU A 82 4.27 -15.81 -1.23
CA LEU A 82 5.40 -14.93 -1.47
C LEU A 82 5.92 -14.30 -0.17
N PHE A 83 5.03 -13.78 0.68
CA PHE A 83 5.43 -13.20 1.97
C PHE A 83 5.88 -14.23 3.00
N GLU A 84 5.27 -15.41 3.00
CA GLU A 84 5.68 -16.54 3.85
C GLU A 84 7.14 -16.92 3.55
N GLN A 85 7.47 -17.07 2.27
CA GLN A 85 8.81 -17.46 1.81
C GLN A 85 9.84 -16.32 1.86
N GLN A 86 9.40 -15.07 1.94
CA GLN A 86 10.32 -13.93 1.98
C GLN A 86 11.07 -13.89 3.32
N LYS A 87 12.40 -13.81 3.23
CA LYS A 87 13.25 -13.43 4.37
C LYS A 87 13.14 -11.92 4.58
N PRO A 88 12.99 -11.42 5.82
CA PRO A 88 13.02 -9.99 6.07
C PRO A 88 14.26 -9.32 5.46
N ASN A 89 14.06 -8.20 4.75
CA ASN A 89 15.08 -7.38 4.13
C ASN A 89 16.07 -6.82 5.18
N TRP A 90 15.64 -6.72 6.43
CA TRP A 90 16.41 -6.41 7.64
C TRP A 90 15.78 -7.12 8.84
N THR A 91 16.49 -7.19 9.96
CA THR A 91 15.96 -7.79 11.20
C THR A 91 14.71 -7.06 11.66
N PRO A 92 13.57 -7.74 11.89
CA PRO A 92 12.34 -7.09 12.32
C PRO A 92 12.54 -6.29 13.62
N GLY A 93 12.05 -5.06 13.64
CA GLY A 93 12.17 -4.15 14.79
C GLY A 93 13.47 -3.34 14.88
N GLU A 94 14.53 -3.69 14.16
CA GLU A 94 15.80 -2.91 14.19
C GLU A 94 15.75 -1.66 13.30
N CYS A 95 14.93 -1.68 12.24
CA CYS A 95 14.80 -0.57 11.30
C CYS A 95 13.34 -0.34 10.91
N VAL A 96 13.03 0.91 10.55
CA VAL A 96 11.78 1.31 9.88
C VAL A 96 12.10 1.52 8.40
N GLY A 97 11.43 0.78 7.52
CA GLY A 97 11.58 0.96 6.08
C GLY A 97 10.21 0.92 5.41
N TYR A 98 9.82 2.02 4.78
CA TYR A 98 8.48 2.18 4.23
C TYR A 98 8.15 1.08 3.22
N HIS A 99 7.06 0.34 3.47
CA HIS A 99 6.60 -0.78 2.65
C HIS A 99 5.70 -0.28 1.52
N ALA A 100 6.24 0.58 0.66
CA ALA A 100 5.45 1.29 -0.36
C ALA A 100 4.47 0.36 -1.10
N MET A 101 5.02 -0.67 -1.74
CA MET A 101 4.21 -1.58 -2.57
C MET A 101 3.52 -2.67 -1.76
N THR A 102 4.20 -3.22 -0.75
CA THR A 102 3.81 -4.47 -0.11
C THR A 102 2.81 -4.31 1.02
N ILE A 103 2.70 -3.10 1.61
CA ILE A 103 1.90 -2.88 2.81
C ILE A 103 0.42 -3.21 2.57
N GLY A 104 -0.14 -2.76 1.45
CA GLY A 104 -1.56 -3.01 1.13
C GLY A 104 -1.91 -4.50 1.09
N TRP A 105 -1.04 -5.31 0.48
CA TRP A 105 -1.24 -6.76 0.43
C TRP A 105 -1.06 -7.42 1.79
N LEU A 106 -0.07 -7.01 2.59
CA LEU A 106 0.11 -7.52 3.96
C LEU A 106 -1.13 -7.24 4.83
N TYR A 107 -1.71 -6.05 4.71
CA TYR A 107 -2.96 -5.71 5.38
C TYR A 107 -4.13 -6.59 4.91
N ASP A 108 -4.28 -6.81 3.60
CA ASP A 108 -5.31 -7.70 3.04
C ASP A 108 -5.17 -9.14 3.55
N GLN A 109 -3.94 -9.67 3.64
CA GLN A 109 -3.67 -11.00 4.19
C GLN A 109 -4.13 -11.15 5.64
N LEU A 110 -3.87 -10.13 6.46
CA LEU A 110 -4.25 -10.16 7.87
C LEU A 110 -5.75 -9.96 8.06
N VAL A 111 -6.36 -8.98 7.39
CA VAL A 111 -7.80 -8.73 7.51
C VAL A 111 -8.60 -9.97 7.13
N ARG A 112 -8.25 -10.66 6.04
CA ARG A 112 -8.90 -11.92 5.65
C ARG A 112 -8.83 -13.00 6.72
N ARG A 113 -7.76 -13.04 7.50
CA ARG A 113 -7.54 -14.06 8.53
C ARG A 113 -8.22 -13.69 9.84
N ILE A 114 -8.20 -12.42 10.22
CA ILE A 114 -8.76 -11.90 11.46
C ILE A 114 -10.29 -11.75 11.36
N ASP A 115 -10.80 -11.27 10.22
CA ASP A 115 -12.24 -11.06 10.02
C ASP A 115 -13.02 -12.38 10.12
N PRO A 116 -14.04 -12.49 10.98
CA PRO A 116 -14.86 -13.71 11.10
C PRO A 116 -15.51 -14.13 9.79
N LYS A 117 -15.88 -13.17 8.93
CA LYS A 117 -16.47 -13.44 7.60
C LYS A 117 -15.42 -13.74 6.52
N LYS A 118 -14.12 -13.69 6.84
CA LYS A 118 -12.99 -13.94 5.94
C LYS A 118 -13.03 -13.07 4.66
N ARG A 119 -13.54 -11.84 4.78
CA ARG A 119 -13.64 -10.90 3.66
C ARG A 119 -12.28 -10.32 3.29
N SER A 120 -12.16 -9.87 2.03
CA SER A 120 -11.02 -9.02 1.62
C SER A 120 -11.01 -7.69 2.38
N LEU A 121 -9.86 -7.02 2.46
CA LEU A 121 -9.77 -5.66 3.00
C LEU A 121 -10.75 -4.71 2.29
N SER A 122 -10.85 -4.83 0.97
CA SER A 122 -11.73 -3.99 0.13
C SER A 122 -13.20 -4.18 0.51
N THR A 123 -13.61 -5.44 0.65
CA THR A 123 -14.98 -5.79 1.05
C THR A 123 -15.25 -5.39 2.49
N PHE A 124 -14.29 -5.62 3.40
CA PHE A 124 -14.40 -5.24 4.80
C PHE A 124 -14.58 -3.72 4.94
N PHE A 125 -13.72 -2.92 4.30
CA PHE A 125 -13.85 -1.46 4.31
C PHE A 125 -15.21 -1.01 3.76
N LYS A 126 -15.64 -1.60 2.64
CA LYS A 126 -16.91 -1.26 2.02
C LYS A 126 -18.10 -1.50 2.97
N GLU A 127 -18.15 -2.67 3.58
CA GLU A 127 -19.28 -3.07 4.43
C GLU A 127 -19.26 -2.42 5.81
N GLU A 128 -18.09 -2.26 6.43
CA GLU A 128 -17.98 -1.80 7.80
C GLU A 128 -17.85 -0.28 7.92
N ILE A 129 -17.41 0.40 6.85
CA ILE A 129 -17.14 1.84 6.87
C ILE A 129 -17.93 2.52 5.76
N ALA A 130 -17.69 2.20 4.48
CA ALA A 130 -18.22 3.00 3.39
C ALA A 130 -19.77 3.01 3.36
N ILE A 131 -20.41 1.84 3.40
CA ILE A 131 -21.87 1.70 3.33
C ILE A 131 -22.57 2.39 4.53
N PRO A 132 -22.16 2.17 5.79
CA PRO A 132 -22.74 2.87 6.94
C PRO A 132 -22.74 4.41 6.82
N TYR A 133 -21.75 4.98 6.12
CA TYR A 133 -21.64 6.42 5.90
C TYR A 133 -22.15 6.87 4.52
N GLY A 134 -23.02 6.09 3.88
CA GLY A 134 -23.73 6.46 2.65
C GLY A 134 -22.90 6.34 1.37
N GLN A 135 -21.76 5.66 1.40
CA GLN A 135 -20.86 5.47 0.24
C GLN A 135 -21.00 4.05 -0.32
N SER A 136 -21.99 3.83 -1.18
CA SER A 136 -22.30 2.51 -1.76
C SER A 136 -21.31 2.06 -2.85
N HIS A 137 -20.60 3.02 -3.47
CA HIS A 137 -19.66 2.80 -4.57
C HIS A 137 -18.21 3.02 -4.11
N CYS A 138 -17.74 2.20 -3.16
CA CYS A 138 -16.35 2.22 -2.74
C CYS A 138 -15.67 0.87 -3.02
N LYS A 139 -14.49 0.91 -3.64
CA LYS A 139 -13.64 -0.26 -3.89
C LYS A 139 -12.17 0.08 -3.64
N ILE A 140 -11.55 -0.54 -2.64
CA ILE A 140 -10.08 -0.49 -2.49
C ILE A 140 -9.50 -1.44 -3.53
N VAL A 141 -8.49 -0.97 -4.28
CA VAL A 141 -7.66 -1.86 -5.09
C VAL A 141 -6.20 -1.53 -4.98
N PHE A 142 -5.45 -2.62 -5.01
CA PHE A 142 -4.02 -2.62 -5.12
C PHE A 142 -3.68 -2.75 -6.60
N PHE A 143 -3.19 -1.66 -7.20
CA PHE A 143 -2.58 -1.58 -8.52
C PHE A 143 -3.14 -2.53 -9.61
N ALA A 144 -4.07 -2.04 -10.43
CA ALA A 144 -4.55 -2.72 -11.63
C ALA A 144 -4.01 -2.03 -12.89
N PRO A 145 -3.59 -2.76 -13.94
CA PRO A 145 -3.25 -2.15 -15.21
C PRO A 145 -4.54 -1.76 -15.96
N LYS A 146 -4.54 -0.54 -16.52
CA LYS A 146 -5.47 0.03 -17.51
C LYS A 146 -6.97 0.16 -17.20
N GLU A 147 -7.48 -0.32 -16.08
CA GLU A 147 -8.85 -0.04 -15.67
C GLU A 147 -8.86 0.44 -14.22
N TYR A 148 -8.98 1.76 -14.05
CA TYR A 148 -8.84 2.46 -12.79
C TYR A 148 -9.78 1.94 -11.72
N ILE A 149 -9.30 1.87 -10.49
CA ILE A 149 -10.12 1.45 -9.36
C ILE A 149 -10.26 2.59 -8.36
N GLU A 150 -11.51 2.92 -8.13
CA GLU A 150 -11.97 4.12 -7.45
C GLU A 150 -12.10 3.88 -5.94
N LEU A 151 -11.20 4.49 -5.18
CA LEU A 151 -11.42 4.75 -3.76
C LEU A 151 -12.05 6.15 -3.66
N VAL A 152 -13.38 6.23 -3.73
CA VAL A 152 -14.14 7.46 -3.42
C VAL A 152 -14.47 7.44 -1.93
N ILE A 153 -13.77 8.27 -1.15
CA ILE A 153 -14.11 8.52 0.25
C ILE A 153 -14.87 9.84 0.31
N GLY A 154 -16.20 9.75 0.42
CA GLY A 154 -17.05 10.87 0.85
C GLY A 154 -17.31 11.95 -0.19
N ALA A 155 -18.37 11.77 -0.97
CA ALA A 155 -19.32 12.79 -1.43
C ALA A 155 -20.24 12.12 -2.46
N GLY A 156 -21.56 12.20 -2.29
CA GLY A 156 -22.48 11.83 -3.36
C GLY A 156 -22.29 12.74 -4.57
N ALA A 157 -22.88 12.38 -5.71
CA ALA A 157 -22.76 13.14 -6.96
C ALA A 157 -23.13 14.64 -6.80
N GLU A 158 -23.95 14.97 -5.81
CA GLU A 158 -24.35 16.32 -5.43
C GLU A 158 -23.24 17.16 -4.77
N LEU A 159 -22.22 16.52 -4.18
CA LEU A 159 -21.13 17.16 -3.44
C LEU A 159 -19.82 17.25 -4.25
N GLU A 160 -19.80 16.80 -5.52
CA GLU A 160 -18.62 16.88 -6.43
C GLU A 160 -18.04 18.30 -6.56
N HIS A 161 -18.86 19.33 -6.40
CA HIS A 161 -18.46 20.74 -6.50
C HIS A 161 -17.66 21.25 -5.28
N ARG A 162 -17.61 20.50 -4.17
CA ARG A 162 -16.95 20.89 -2.92
C ARG A 162 -15.62 20.16 -2.68
N ILE A 163 -15.22 19.26 -3.58
CA ILE A 163 -13.99 18.49 -3.46
C ILE A 163 -12.84 19.28 -4.08
N ALA A 164 -11.76 19.48 -3.33
CA ALA A 164 -10.53 20.05 -3.84
C ALA A 164 -9.96 19.16 -4.96
N ARG A 165 -9.83 19.71 -6.17
CA ARG A 165 -9.25 19.00 -7.31
C ARG A 165 -7.75 19.24 -7.33
N LEU A 166 -6.96 18.21 -7.03
CA LEU A 166 -5.54 18.19 -7.34
C LEU A 166 -5.38 17.86 -8.82
N SER A 167 -5.28 18.89 -9.66
CA SER A 167 -4.83 18.75 -11.05
C SER A 167 -3.31 18.70 -11.11
N ALA A 168 -2.75 17.94 -12.04
CA ALA A 168 -1.32 18.00 -12.34
C ALA A 168 -0.88 19.46 -12.51
N SER A 169 0.20 19.84 -11.84
CA SER A 169 0.77 21.18 -11.94
C SER A 169 1.21 21.44 -13.37
N ASN A 170 0.81 22.57 -13.94
CA ASN A 170 1.32 22.96 -15.26
C ASN A 170 2.84 23.19 -15.19
N LYS A 171 3.52 23.13 -16.34
CA LYS A 171 5.00 23.20 -16.43
C LYS A 171 5.57 24.45 -15.76
N LEU A 172 4.85 25.57 -15.76
CA LEU A 172 5.27 26.82 -15.14
C LEU A 172 5.26 26.74 -13.61
N THR A 173 4.22 26.11 -13.03
CA THR A 173 4.15 25.85 -11.59
C THR A 173 5.26 24.91 -11.15
N ALA A 174 5.51 23.83 -11.91
CA ALA A 174 6.62 22.92 -11.63
C ALA A 174 7.98 23.64 -11.68
N LEU A 175 8.19 24.52 -12.67
CA LEU A 175 9.41 25.31 -12.77
C LEU A 175 9.57 26.28 -11.59
N ARG A 176 8.48 26.93 -11.20
CA ARG A 176 8.44 27.82 -10.02
C ARG A 176 8.78 27.06 -8.75
N GLU A 177 8.24 25.86 -8.56
CA GLU A 177 8.54 25.01 -7.41
C GLU A 177 10.00 24.60 -7.38
N ILE A 178 10.59 24.26 -8.53
CA ILE A 178 12.02 23.93 -8.63
C ILE A 178 12.90 25.13 -8.25
N VAL A 179 12.55 26.34 -8.70
CA VAL A 179 13.27 27.58 -8.36
C VAL A 179 13.12 27.90 -6.87
N GLN A 180 11.93 27.72 -6.31
CA GLN A 180 11.63 28.03 -4.92
C GLN A 180 12.20 26.97 -3.95
N TYR A 181 12.26 25.72 -4.39
CA TYR A 181 12.70 24.56 -3.61
C TYR A 181 13.72 23.75 -4.43
N PRO A 182 14.98 24.21 -4.50
CA PRO A 182 16.04 23.53 -5.26
C PRO A 182 16.35 22.11 -4.74
N ILE A 183 15.90 21.76 -3.53
CA ILE A 183 15.92 20.39 -3.00
C ILE A 183 15.19 19.40 -3.93
N ILE A 184 14.19 19.84 -4.70
CA ILE A 184 13.46 19.02 -5.66
C ILE A 184 14.42 18.46 -6.72
N LEU A 185 15.39 19.25 -7.20
CA LEU A 185 16.39 18.77 -8.17
C LEU A 185 17.26 17.66 -7.58
N ARG A 186 17.62 17.78 -6.30
CA ARG A 186 18.39 16.75 -5.61
C ARG A 186 17.55 15.49 -5.38
N MET A 187 16.26 15.64 -5.10
CA MET A 187 15.32 14.51 -5.01
C MET A 187 15.19 13.80 -6.35
N VAL A 188 14.91 14.54 -7.43
CA VAL A 188 14.82 14.01 -8.81
C VAL A 188 16.13 13.32 -9.21
N TRP A 189 17.27 13.94 -8.93
CA TRP A 189 18.58 13.32 -9.18
C TRP A 189 18.76 12.02 -8.41
N ASN A 190 18.42 11.98 -7.11
CA ASN A 190 18.51 10.76 -6.31
C ASN A 190 17.58 9.66 -6.85
N LEU A 191 16.39 10.00 -7.37
CA LEU A 191 15.48 9.04 -7.98
C LEU A 191 16.02 8.47 -9.31
N ILE A 192 16.59 9.32 -10.16
CA ILE A 192 17.22 8.91 -11.43
C ILE A 192 18.47 8.07 -11.16
N ALA A 193 19.32 8.52 -10.23
CA ALA A 193 20.48 7.77 -9.77
C ALA A 193 20.06 6.41 -9.19
N ALA A 194 18.96 6.36 -8.44
CA ALA A 194 18.49 5.12 -7.85
C ALA A 194 18.07 4.09 -8.89
N GLN A 195 17.59 4.51 -10.06
CA GLN A 195 17.29 3.63 -11.20
C GLN A 195 18.56 3.13 -11.92
N THR A 196 19.68 3.85 -11.82
CA THR A 196 20.96 3.47 -12.45
C THR A 196 21.84 2.61 -11.54
N TYR A 197 21.69 2.70 -10.21
CA TYR A 197 22.40 1.85 -9.25
C TYR A 197 21.55 0.63 -8.84
N SER A 198 21.88 -0.55 -9.40
CA SER A 198 21.21 -1.85 -9.22
C SER A 198 21.08 -2.39 -7.78
N TYR A 199 21.63 -1.71 -6.76
CA TYR A 199 21.79 -2.27 -5.40
C TYR A 199 21.04 -1.52 -4.28
N ASN A 200 20.33 -0.44 -4.58
CA ASN A 200 19.57 0.29 -3.54
C ASN A 200 18.14 -0.24 -3.36
N LEU A 201 17.55 0.04 -2.19
CA LEU A 201 16.20 -0.39 -1.80
C LEU A 201 15.12 -0.02 -2.83
N LEU A 202 15.18 1.20 -3.37
CA LEU A 202 14.19 1.71 -4.32
C LEU A 202 14.20 0.93 -5.64
N SER A 203 15.39 0.57 -6.14
CA SER A 203 15.56 -0.26 -7.33
C SER A 203 14.95 -1.65 -7.15
N LYS A 204 15.13 -2.26 -5.97
CA LYS A 204 14.53 -3.57 -5.64
C LYS A 204 13.01 -3.52 -5.56
N VAL A 205 12.46 -2.49 -4.93
CA VAL A 205 11.01 -2.24 -4.89
C VAL A 205 10.45 -2.06 -6.30
N ALA A 206 11.12 -1.26 -7.15
CA ALA A 206 10.68 -1.06 -8.54
C ALA A 206 10.74 -2.35 -9.38
N HIS A 207 11.76 -3.20 -9.17
CA HIS A 207 11.89 -4.47 -9.88
C HIS A 207 10.77 -5.45 -9.56
N ASN A 208 10.30 -5.44 -8.31
CA ASN A 208 9.23 -6.31 -7.81
C ASN A 208 7.93 -6.18 -8.61
N VAL A 209 7.65 -4.99 -9.12
CA VAL A 209 6.39 -4.63 -9.77
C VAL A 209 6.59 -4.06 -11.18
N ALA A 210 7.64 -4.50 -11.87
CA ALA A 210 7.99 -3.98 -13.19
C ALA A 210 6.85 -4.05 -14.23
N TRP A 211 5.90 -4.98 -14.07
CA TRP A 211 4.71 -5.12 -14.92
C TRP A 211 3.67 -4.00 -14.72
N LEU A 212 3.71 -3.27 -13.60
CA LEU A 212 2.91 -2.05 -13.40
C LEU A 212 3.40 -0.89 -14.28
N GLY A 213 4.53 -1.05 -14.98
CA GLY A 213 5.10 -0.05 -15.87
C GLY A 213 5.50 1.25 -15.15
N ASN A 214 5.64 2.33 -15.93
CA ASN A 214 6.05 3.67 -15.45
C ASN A 214 5.00 4.38 -14.56
N VAL A 215 3.92 3.71 -14.18
CA VAL A 215 2.83 4.26 -13.36
C VAL A 215 3.34 4.79 -12.01
N ILE A 216 4.44 4.22 -11.49
CA ILE A 216 5.00 4.56 -10.18
C ILE A 216 5.97 5.77 -10.24
N PHE A 217 6.61 6.04 -11.38
CA PHE A 217 7.73 7.01 -11.44
C PHE A 217 7.57 8.18 -12.43
N PHE A 218 6.71 8.10 -13.45
CA PHE A 218 6.73 9.08 -14.56
C PHE A 218 5.41 9.77 -14.90
N ASN A 219 4.32 9.55 -14.16
CA ASN A 219 3.07 10.28 -14.39
C ASN A 219 3.08 11.75 -13.90
N PHE A 220 4.25 12.30 -13.54
CA PHE A 220 4.41 13.74 -13.27
C PHE A 220 4.55 14.61 -14.52
N PHE A 221 4.68 14.03 -15.73
CA PHE A 221 5.06 14.79 -16.93
C PHE A 221 4.25 14.54 -18.23
N HIS A 222 3.10 13.87 -18.16
CA HIS A 222 2.20 13.76 -19.32
C HIS A 222 0.87 14.48 -19.10
#